data_AF-A0A2P5C1H9-F1
#
_entry.id   AF-A0A2P5C1H9-F1
#
_cell.length_a   1.000
_cell.length_b   1.000
_cell.length_c   1.000
_cell.angle_alpha   90.00
_cell.angle_beta   90.00
_cell.angle_gamma   90.00
#
_symmetry.space_group_name_H-M   'P 1'
#
loop_
_entity.id
_entity.type
_entity.pdbx_description
1 polymer ?
#
loop_
_entity_poly.entity_id
_entity_poly.type
_entity_poly.pdbx_seq_one_letter_code
_entity_poly.pdbx_strand_id
1 'polypeptide(L)'
;MEEAIVKSLKASIPESMGIADLGCSSGPNTLLVISEIIDAIHAKCCSLGRSPPELRLYVNDLFNNDFNDIFASLPAFYNRIREEKGEGFGPCFISGVPGSFYGRLFPRKSLHLVHSSSSLHWLSQGASMVIYLEVFFRSRIPRI
;
A
#
# COMPACT_ATOMS: atom_id res chain seq x y z
N MET A 1 -6.18 9.03 1.32
CA MET A 1 -5.16 8.10 1.87
C MET A 1 -5.07 8.21 3.39
N GLU A 2 -4.75 9.39 3.92
CA GLU A 2 -4.51 9.64 5.36
C GLU A 2 -5.59 9.07 6.30
N GLU A 3 -6.89 9.27 6.01
CA GLU A 3 -7.96 8.76 6.88
C GLU A 3 -7.91 7.24 7.09
N ALA A 4 -7.52 6.47 6.07
CA ALA A 4 -7.39 5.03 6.15
C ALA A 4 -6.20 4.62 7.03
N ILE A 5 -5.07 5.32 6.89
CA ILE A 5 -3.86 5.14 7.72
C ILE A 5 -4.17 5.49 9.18
N VAL A 6 -4.82 6.64 9.41
CA VAL A 6 -5.30 7.09 10.72
C VAL A 6 -6.28 6.08 11.34
N LYS A 7 -7.19 5.50 10.56
CA LYS A 7 -8.14 4.47 11.03
C LYS A 7 -7.43 3.16 11.38
N SER A 8 -6.44 2.74 10.57
CA SER A 8 -5.64 1.53 10.82
C SER A 8 -4.83 1.64 12.12
N LEU A 9 -4.24 2.81 12.39
CA LEU A 9 -3.35 3.04 13.55
C LEU A 9 -4.11 3.46 14.84
N LYS A 10 -5.43 3.67 14.78
CA LYS A 10 -6.23 4.22 15.91
C LYS A 10 -6.54 3.23 17.03
N ALA A 11 -6.56 1.91 16.77
CA ALA A 11 -6.90 0.90 17.78
C ALA A 11 -5.65 0.38 18.50
N SER A 12 -4.65 -0.01 17.73
CA SER A 12 -3.30 -0.37 18.16
C SER A 12 -2.37 -0.20 16.95
N ILE A 13 -1.09 0.05 17.20
CA ILE A 13 -0.07 -0.09 16.15
C ILE A 13 0.33 -1.57 16.18
N PRO A 14 0.14 -2.35 15.10
CA PRO A 14 0.59 -3.74 15.07
C PRO A 14 2.13 -3.79 15.07
N GLU A 15 2.73 -4.90 15.47
CA GLU A 15 4.20 -5.07 15.36
C GLU A 15 4.66 -5.04 13.88
N SER A 16 3.82 -5.56 12.97
CA SER A 16 4.09 -5.59 11.54
C SER A 16 2.84 -5.28 10.73
N MET A 17 2.97 -4.38 9.75
CA MET A 17 1.91 -3.87 8.88
C MET A 17 2.16 -4.27 7.43
N GLY A 18 1.36 -5.22 6.93
CA GLY A 18 1.25 -5.51 5.50
C GLY A 18 0.47 -4.44 4.74
N ILE A 19 1.02 -3.95 3.63
CA ILE A 19 0.52 -2.86 2.80
C ILE A 19 0.70 -3.26 1.33
N ALA A 20 -0.31 -3.10 0.48
CA ALA A 20 -0.18 -3.40 -0.96
C ALA A 20 -0.57 -2.20 -1.84
N ASP A 21 0.18 -1.98 -2.92
CA ASP A 21 -0.18 -1.11 -4.05
C ASP A 21 -0.56 -1.99 -5.25
N LEU A 22 -1.82 -1.90 -5.71
CA LEU A 22 -2.39 -2.78 -6.73
C LEU A 22 -2.50 -2.07 -8.08
N GLY A 23 -1.82 -2.63 -9.08
CA GLY A 23 -1.58 -2.01 -10.38
C GLY A 23 -0.55 -0.89 -10.28
N CYS A 24 0.67 -1.23 -9.85
CA CYS A 24 1.77 -0.29 -9.61
C CYS A 24 2.41 0.27 -10.89
N SER A 25 2.16 -0.35 -12.05
CA SER A 25 2.87 -0.11 -13.32
C SER A 25 4.39 -0.28 -13.16
N SER A 26 5.14 0.23 -14.14
CA SER A 26 6.60 0.42 -14.08
C SER A 26 6.91 1.91 -13.80
N GLY A 27 8.12 2.23 -13.35
CA GLY A 27 8.54 3.61 -13.07
C GLY A 27 8.42 4.07 -11.60
N PRO A 28 8.87 5.30 -11.31
CA PRO A 28 9.05 5.80 -9.94
C PRO A 28 7.74 6.07 -9.18
N ASN A 29 6.59 6.08 -9.86
CA ASN A 29 5.30 6.48 -9.28
C ASN A 29 4.87 5.60 -8.10
N THR A 30 5.06 4.29 -8.17
CA THR A 30 4.73 3.40 -7.03
C THR A 30 5.62 3.65 -5.82
N LEU A 31 6.91 4.00 -6.04
CA LEU A 31 7.82 4.35 -4.95
C LEU A 31 7.48 5.70 -4.31
N LEU A 32 6.94 6.67 -5.08
CA LEU A 32 6.41 7.92 -4.54
C LEU A 32 5.18 7.65 -3.65
N VAL A 33 4.20 6.88 -4.13
CA VAL A 33 3.02 6.46 -3.34
C VAL A 33 3.43 5.73 -2.06
N ILE A 34 4.40 4.83 -2.15
CA ILE A 34 4.95 4.12 -0.98
C ILE A 34 5.62 5.10 0.00
N SER A 35 6.34 6.10 -0.49
CA SER A 35 6.91 7.17 0.35
C SER A 35 5.81 7.93 1.12
N GLU A 36 4.75 8.37 0.45
CA GLU A 36 3.65 9.10 1.08
C GLU A 36 2.92 8.25 2.15
N ILE A 37 2.73 6.96 1.89
CA ILE A 37 2.18 6.02 2.89
C ILE A 37 3.10 5.91 4.09
N ILE A 38 4.41 5.75 3.85
CA ILE A 38 5.45 5.70 4.88
C ILE A 38 5.48 7.01 5.71
N ASP A 39 5.37 8.17 5.07
CA ASP A 39 5.32 9.50 5.70
C ASP A 39 4.13 9.62 6.64
N ALA A 40 2.93 9.29 6.14
CA ALA A 40 1.70 9.34 6.94
C ALA A 40 1.72 8.34 8.11
N ILE A 41 2.29 7.14 7.95
CA ILE A 41 2.48 6.19 9.05
C ILE A 41 3.47 6.76 10.07
N HIS A 42 4.65 7.22 9.63
CA HIS A 42 5.70 7.75 10.50
C HIS A 42 5.20 8.94 11.32
N ALA A 43 4.64 9.96 10.66
CA ALA A 43 4.04 11.12 11.32
C ALA A 43 2.95 10.72 12.33
N LYS A 44 2.14 9.71 12.01
CA LYS A 44 1.13 9.21 12.94
C LYS A 44 1.74 8.49 14.15
N CYS A 45 2.78 7.67 13.97
CA CYS A 45 3.50 7.02 15.06
C CYS A 45 4.14 8.06 16.00
N CYS A 46 4.82 9.07 15.44
CA CYS A 46 5.36 10.21 16.20
C CYS A 46 4.26 10.94 17.00
N SER A 47 3.11 11.24 16.38
CA SER A 47 1.98 11.89 17.06
C SER A 47 1.38 11.09 18.22
N LEU A 48 1.66 9.78 18.28
CA LEU A 48 1.20 8.87 19.32
C LEU A 48 2.30 8.53 20.34
N GLY A 49 3.52 9.04 20.18
CA GLY A 49 4.67 8.70 21.02
C GLY A 49 5.06 7.21 20.93
N ARG A 50 4.89 6.59 19.77
CA ARG A 50 5.13 5.15 19.55
C ARG A 50 6.18 4.92 18.45
N SER A 51 6.92 3.82 18.57
CA SER A 51 7.79 3.35 17.49
C SER A 51 6.98 2.98 16.25
N PRO A 52 7.50 3.20 15.02
CA PRO A 52 6.91 2.69 13.81
C PRO A 52 6.84 1.15 13.81
N PRO A 53 5.83 0.55 13.15
CA PRO A 53 5.77 -0.90 12.93
C PRO A 53 6.80 -1.34 11.88
N GLU A 54 7.07 -2.65 11.79
CA GLU A 54 7.64 -3.24 10.57
C GLU A 54 6.68 -3.00 9.39
N LEU A 55 7.19 -2.58 8.24
CA LEU A 55 6.41 -2.39 7.02
C LEU A 55 6.73 -3.48 6.00
N ARG A 56 5.69 -4.22 5.59
CA ARG A 56 5.76 -5.20 4.50
C ARG A 56 4.95 -4.67 3.33
N LEU A 57 5.65 -4.07 2.38
CA LEU A 57 5.11 -3.37 1.22
C LEU A 57 5.11 -4.30 0.01
N TYR A 58 3.98 -4.41 -0.66
CA TYR A 58 3.78 -5.26 -1.82
C TYR A 58 3.43 -4.41 -3.03
N VAL A 59 4.29 -4.37 -4.05
CA VAL A 59 3.98 -3.78 -5.35
C VAL A 59 3.41 -4.86 -6.25
N ASN A 60 2.16 -4.71 -6.67
CA ASN A 60 1.46 -5.67 -7.53
C ASN A 60 1.16 -5.08 -8.90
N ASP A 61 1.42 -5.85 -9.93
CA ASP A 61 0.91 -5.64 -11.28
C ASP A 61 0.82 -7.00 -12.01
N LEU A 62 0.42 -6.99 -13.28
CA LEU A 62 0.38 -8.15 -14.15
C LEU A 62 1.79 -8.74 -14.39
N PHE A 63 1.83 -10.00 -14.82
CA PHE A 63 3.07 -10.75 -15.05
C PHE A 63 4.01 -10.14 -16.10
N ASN A 64 3.50 -9.27 -16.97
CA ASN A 64 4.25 -8.59 -18.03
C ASN A 64 4.76 -7.20 -17.63
N ASN A 65 4.54 -6.76 -16.38
CA ASN A 65 5.08 -5.50 -15.88
C ASN A 65 6.60 -5.58 -15.63
N ASP A 66 7.33 -4.48 -15.87
CA ASP A 66 8.76 -4.44 -15.58
C ASP A 66 9.03 -4.12 -14.10
N PHE A 67 9.03 -5.17 -13.28
CA PHE A 67 9.46 -5.07 -11.89
C PHE A 67 10.96 -4.79 -11.73
N ASN A 68 11.80 -4.98 -12.75
CA ASN A 68 13.24 -4.77 -12.63
C ASN A 68 13.58 -3.28 -12.49
N ASP A 69 12.84 -2.40 -13.18
CA ASP A 69 12.97 -0.95 -13.04
C ASP A 69 12.66 -0.47 -11.61
N ILE A 70 11.60 -1.02 -11.00
CA ILE A 70 11.25 -0.78 -9.60
C ILE A 70 12.37 -1.28 -8.68
N PHE A 71 12.84 -2.51 -8.88
CA PHE A 71 13.88 -3.13 -8.05
C PHE A 71 15.25 -2.46 -8.17
N ALA A 72 15.62 -1.99 -9.37
CA ALA A 72 16.82 -1.19 -9.61
C ALA A 72 16.78 0.16 -8.87
N SER A 73 15.58 0.71 -8.66
CA SER A 73 15.37 1.96 -7.93
C SER A 73 15.36 1.81 -6.40
N LEU A 74 15.20 0.58 -5.87
CA LEU A 74 15.10 0.33 -4.41
C LEU A 74 16.31 0.81 -3.59
N PRO A 75 17.59 0.64 -4.01
CA PRO A 75 18.73 1.09 -3.21
C PRO A 75 18.72 2.61 -2.97
N ALA A 76 18.39 3.39 -4.01
CA ALA A 76 18.27 4.85 -3.91
C ALA A 76 17.08 5.25 -3.04
N PHE A 77 15.96 4.52 -3.15
CA PHE A 77 14.77 4.72 -2.32
C PHE A 77 15.06 4.49 -0.82
N TYR A 78 15.68 3.36 -0.45
CA TYR A 78 16.00 3.07 0.95
C TYR A 78 17.03 4.06 1.54
N ASN A 79 18.01 4.51 0.75
CA ASN A 79 18.96 5.54 1.19
C ASN A 79 18.22 6.85 1.52
N ARG A 80 17.34 7.32 0.64
CA ARG A 80 16.52 8.53 0.86
C ARG A 80 15.69 8.42 2.15
N ILE A 81 14.96 7.32 2.31
CA ILE A 81 14.10 7.09 3.49
C ILE A 81 14.92 7.10 4.79
N ARG A 82 16.15 6.55 4.78
CA ARG A 82 17.08 6.60 5.93
C ARG A 82 17.61 8.01 6.19
N GLU A 83 17.92 8.78 5.14
CA GLU A 83 18.39 10.16 5.26
C GLU A 83 17.30 11.11 5.80
N GLU A 84 16.05 10.96 5.33
CA GLU A 84 14.92 11.81 5.71
C GLU A 84 14.37 11.52 7.12
N LYS A 85 14.49 10.28 7.61
CA LYS A 85 13.86 9.83 8.88
C LYS A 85 14.85 9.37 9.94
N GLY A 86 16.13 9.23 9.58
CA GLY A 86 17.17 8.66 10.43
C GLY A 86 16.94 7.19 10.80
N GLU A 87 17.72 6.70 11.75
CA GLU A 87 17.63 5.31 12.25
C GLU A 87 16.39 5.05 13.12
N GLY A 88 15.57 6.08 13.38
CA GLY A 88 14.29 5.94 14.10
C GLY A 88 13.15 5.35 13.25
N PHE A 89 13.36 5.19 11.94
CA PHE A 89 12.38 4.55 11.06
C PHE A 89 12.43 3.03 11.16
N GLY A 90 11.26 2.41 11.37
CA GLY A 90 11.13 0.96 11.52
C GLY A 90 11.52 0.17 10.26
N PRO A 91 11.79 -1.14 10.39
CA PRO A 91 12.21 -1.98 9.28
C PRO A 91 11.18 -1.99 8.16
N CYS A 92 11.64 -1.87 6.92
CA CYS A 92 10.80 -1.65 5.75
C CYS A 92 11.25 -2.58 4.61
N PHE A 93 10.31 -3.39 4.10
CA PHE A 93 10.57 -4.44 3.13
C PHE A 93 9.61 -4.32 1.94
N ILE A 94 10.13 -4.05 0.75
CA ILE A 94 9.36 -4.02 -0.51
C ILE A 94 9.50 -5.37 -1.23
N SER A 95 8.38 -5.91 -1.74
CA SER A 95 8.31 -7.16 -2.49
C SER A 95 7.40 -7.01 -3.72
N GLY A 96 7.82 -7.55 -4.86
CA GLY A 96 6.96 -7.65 -6.04
C GLY A 96 5.98 -8.83 -5.95
N VAL A 97 4.74 -8.62 -6.38
CA VAL A 97 3.68 -9.64 -6.40
C VAL A 97 3.05 -9.67 -7.79
N PRO A 98 3.58 -10.46 -8.74
CA PRO A 98 3.04 -10.51 -10.10
C PRO A 98 1.72 -11.30 -10.14
N GLY A 99 0.71 -10.75 -10.80
CA GLY A 99 -0.59 -11.38 -11.02
C GLY A 99 -1.75 -10.38 -11.05
N SER A 100 -2.89 -10.78 -11.62
CA SER A 100 -4.08 -9.94 -11.63
C SER A 100 -4.70 -9.80 -10.23
N PHE A 101 -4.94 -8.56 -9.78
CA PHE A 101 -5.67 -8.28 -8.54
C PHE A 101 -7.16 -8.65 -8.58
N TYR A 102 -7.69 -9.08 -9.73
CA TYR A 102 -9.00 -9.78 -9.80
C TYR A 102 -8.93 -11.22 -9.27
N GLY A 103 -7.74 -11.79 -9.10
CA GLY A 103 -7.48 -13.07 -8.45
C GLY A 103 -7.08 -12.95 -6.98
N ARG A 104 -6.75 -14.10 -6.36
CA ARG A 104 -6.15 -14.11 -5.02
C ARG A 104 -4.64 -13.89 -5.12
N LEU A 105 -4.18 -12.73 -4.67
CA LEU A 105 -2.75 -12.41 -4.54
C LEU A 105 -2.18 -12.68 -3.15
N PHE A 106 -2.99 -12.49 -2.10
CA PHE A 106 -2.51 -12.47 -0.71
C PHE A 106 -3.18 -13.52 0.19
N PRO A 107 -2.49 -13.99 1.25
CA PRO A 107 -3.08 -14.77 2.33
C PRO A 107 -4.24 -14.04 3.04
N ARG A 108 -5.05 -14.78 3.80
CA ARG A 108 -6.12 -14.18 4.60
C ARG A 108 -5.51 -13.40 5.77
N LYS A 109 -5.98 -12.17 6.01
CA LYS A 109 -5.58 -11.29 7.12
C LYS A 109 -4.08 -10.85 7.12
N SER A 110 -3.40 -10.86 5.98
CA SER A 110 -1.99 -10.39 5.88
C SER A 110 -1.84 -8.88 5.66
N LEU A 111 -2.86 -8.22 5.09
CA LEU A 111 -2.84 -6.80 4.75
C LEU A 111 -3.72 -5.96 5.69
N HIS A 112 -3.25 -4.75 5.98
CA HIS A 112 -3.90 -3.73 6.80
C HIS A 112 -4.33 -2.51 5.96
N LEU A 113 -3.51 -2.18 4.95
CA LEU A 113 -3.78 -1.14 3.97
C LEU A 113 -3.67 -1.71 2.56
N VAL A 114 -4.56 -1.27 1.67
CA VAL A 114 -4.51 -1.55 0.24
C VAL A 114 -4.71 -0.21 -0.47
N HIS A 115 -3.80 0.10 -1.39
CA HIS A 115 -3.86 1.22 -2.30
C HIS A 115 -4.04 0.70 -3.74
N SER A 116 -4.68 1.50 -4.58
CA SER A 116 -4.73 1.33 -6.02
C SER A 116 -5.11 2.68 -6.62
N SER A 117 -4.26 3.21 -7.49
CA SER A 117 -4.53 4.46 -8.21
C SER A 117 -4.60 4.15 -9.70
N SER A 118 -5.64 4.64 -10.37
CA SER A 118 -5.83 4.49 -11.83
C SER A 118 -5.75 3.07 -12.38
N SER A 119 -5.91 2.03 -11.56
CA SER A 119 -5.83 0.63 -12.02
C SER A 119 -7.17 -0.11 -11.94
N LEU A 120 -8.09 0.30 -11.05
CA LEU A 120 -9.42 -0.30 -10.89
C LEU A 120 -10.37 -0.10 -12.10
N HIS A 121 -10.05 0.77 -13.04
CA HIS A 121 -10.87 1.01 -14.23
C HIS A 121 -10.62 0.00 -15.37
N TRP A 122 -9.55 -0.79 -15.28
CA TRP A 122 -9.22 -1.83 -16.27
C TRP A 122 -10.08 -3.07 -16.05
N LEU A 123 -11.21 -3.15 -16.76
CA LEU A 123 -12.11 -4.30 -16.69
C LEU A 123 -11.38 -5.63 -16.97
N SER A 124 -11.67 -6.66 -16.17
CA SER A 124 -11.06 -7.98 -16.30
C SER A 124 -11.36 -8.68 -17.62
N GLN A 125 -12.50 -8.37 -18.24
CA GLN A 125 -12.91 -8.77 -19.59
C GLN A 125 -13.77 -7.64 -20.23
N GLY A 126 -13.92 -7.66 -21.56
CA GLY A 126 -14.57 -6.59 -22.33
C GLY A 126 -15.98 -6.19 -21.85
N ALA A 127 -16.28 -4.89 -21.94
CA ALA A 127 -17.37 -4.25 -21.22
C ALA A 127 -18.77 -4.89 -21.40
N SER A 128 -19.42 -5.16 -20.25
CA SER A 128 -20.87 -5.30 -20.16
C SER A 128 -21.43 -4.30 -19.14
N MET A 129 -21.89 -3.17 -19.68
CA MET A 129 -22.92 -2.25 -19.17
C MET A 129 -22.86 -1.79 -17.69
N VAL A 130 -22.43 -0.53 -17.49
CA VAL A 130 -22.89 0.49 -16.51
C VAL A 130 -23.00 0.11 -15.01
N ILE A 131 -22.38 0.91 -14.12
CA ILE A 131 -23.01 1.65 -13.00
C ILE A 131 -21.96 2.56 -12.32
N TYR A 132 -22.46 3.68 -11.79
CA TYR A 132 -21.82 4.80 -11.07
C TYR A 132 -20.57 4.53 -10.21
N LEU A 133 -19.67 5.50 -10.24
CA LEU A 133 -18.46 5.57 -9.41
C LEU A 133 -18.70 6.39 -8.12
N GLU A 134 -18.96 5.71 -7.00
CA GLU A 134 -18.65 6.23 -5.66
C GLU A 134 -18.12 5.08 -4.80
N VAL A 135 -16.91 5.22 -4.26
CA VAL A 135 -16.30 4.23 -3.36
C VAL A 135 -15.88 4.90 -2.06
N PHE A 136 -16.83 5.04 -1.14
CA PHE A 136 -16.57 5.33 0.26
C PHE A 136 -17.12 4.19 1.14
N PHE A 137 -16.28 3.19 1.44
CA PHE A 137 -16.70 2.01 2.22
C PHE A 137 -16.88 2.34 3.72
N ARG A 138 -18.07 2.84 4.07
CA ARG A 138 -18.61 2.79 5.43
C ARG A 138 -19.23 1.41 5.70
N SER A 139 -18.79 0.75 6.78
CA SER A 139 -19.37 -0.50 7.29
C SER A 139 -19.57 -0.43 8.82
N ARG A 140 -20.75 -0.91 9.33
CA ARG A 140 -21.22 -1.14 10.74
C ARG A 140 -22.63 -0.53 11.05
N ILE A 141 -23.60 -1.14 11.76
CA ILE A 141 -23.81 -2.58 12.10
C ILE A 141 -25.23 -3.12 11.70
N PRO A 142 -26.36 -3.00 12.46
CA PRO A 142 -27.34 -4.11 12.47
C PRO A 142 -28.84 -3.76 12.25
N ARG A 143 -29.63 -4.84 12.24
CA ARG A 143 -31.10 -4.89 12.19
C ARG A 143 -31.77 -4.26 13.41
N ILE A 144 -33.05 -3.91 13.24
CA ILE A 144 -34.10 -3.99 14.26
C ILE A 144 -34.89 -5.28 13.95
#